data_AF-A0A4Y3W7S4-F1
#
_entry.id   AF-A0A4Y3W7S4-F1
#
_cell.length_a   1.000
_cell.length_b   1.000
_cell.length_c   1.000
_cell.angle_alpha   90.00
_cell.angle_beta   90.00
_cell.angle_gamma   90.00
#
_symmetry.space_group_name_H-M   'P 1'
#
loop_
_entity.id
_entity.type
_entity.pdbx_description
1 polymer ?
#
loop_
_entity_poly.entity_id
_entity_poly.type
_entity_poly.pdbx_seq_one_letter_code
_entity_poly.pdbx_strand_id
1 'polypeptide(L)'
;MRDIVRSTVIAAAAAGLTLSAAAWGDNAFAQTKQPPTASEASTPAERPIKQIALTEKQIEGVLAAQKDMAALDDKLPDSSSVEPDGKAAAEFEGVSKKAGFVSYAEFINVVDNISLVLAGFDPATKKYIGSDAVLKQQIAAVKSDTKMPSKDKKQALDDMKAALQAPAPAIENKGNIDLVGKYYDKLVGALSGDGDD
;
A
#
# COMPACT_ATOMS: atom_id res chain seq x y z
N MET A 1 3.67 8.61 -42.78
CA MET A 1 2.28 8.12 -42.72
C MET A 1 2.27 6.73 -42.12
N ARG A 2 1.77 6.64 -40.89
CA ARG A 2 1.02 5.54 -40.27
C ARG A 2 1.19 5.62 -38.76
N ASP A 3 0.25 6.37 -38.21
CA ASP A 3 -0.16 6.47 -36.82
C ASP A 3 -0.39 5.09 -36.20
N ILE A 4 0.12 4.89 -34.99
CA ILE A 4 -0.47 3.96 -34.01
C ILE A 4 -0.43 4.66 -32.65
N VAL A 5 -1.46 5.48 -32.40
CA VAL A 5 -1.84 5.97 -31.08
C VAL A 5 -2.37 4.77 -30.30
N ARG A 6 -1.60 4.30 -29.31
CA ARG A 6 -2.10 3.32 -28.34
C ARG A 6 -2.82 4.07 -27.24
N SER A 7 -4.13 4.21 -27.41
CA SER A 7 -5.06 4.54 -26.34
C SER A 7 -5.12 3.37 -25.36
N THR A 8 -4.66 3.56 -24.12
CA THR A 8 -4.96 2.64 -23.02
C THR A 8 -6.14 3.22 -22.25
N VAL A 9 -7.32 2.70 -22.56
CA VAL A 9 -8.54 2.87 -21.76
C VAL A 9 -8.38 1.98 -20.53
N ILE A 10 -8.29 2.57 -19.34
CA ILE A 10 -8.41 1.84 -18.08
C ILE A 10 -9.89 1.50 -17.92
N ALA A 11 -10.23 0.25 -18.20
CA ALA A 11 -11.54 -0.32 -17.94
C ALA A 11 -11.66 -0.59 -16.43
N ALA A 12 -12.44 0.22 -15.72
CA ALA A 12 -12.88 -0.09 -14.36
C ALA A 12 -13.84 -1.28 -14.43
N ALA A 13 -13.40 -2.43 -13.90
CA ALA A 13 -14.20 -3.63 -13.80
C ALA A 13 -15.36 -3.41 -12.80
N ALA A 14 -16.59 -3.49 -13.31
CA ALA A 14 -17.79 -3.59 -12.51
C ALA A 14 -17.91 -5.04 -12.00
N ALA A 15 -17.66 -5.26 -10.70
CA ALA A 15 -17.96 -6.53 -10.05
C ALA A 15 -19.48 -6.61 -9.80
N GLY A 16 -20.20 -7.30 -10.69
CA GLY A 16 -21.59 -7.69 -10.51
C GLY A 16 -21.70 -8.84 -9.51
N LEU A 17 -22.26 -8.58 -8.34
CA LEU A 17 -22.70 -9.61 -7.39
C LEU A 17 -24.08 -10.13 -7.85
N THR A 18 -24.11 -11.36 -8.36
CA THR A 18 -25.35 -12.09 -8.64
C THR A 18 -25.89 -12.72 -7.35
N LEU A 19 -26.92 -12.10 -6.76
CA LEU A 19 -27.75 -12.71 -5.73
C LEU A 19 -28.91 -13.45 -6.40
N SER A 20 -28.94 -14.76 -6.26
CA SER A 20 -30.10 -15.60 -6.60
C SER A 20 -31.12 -15.54 -5.47
N ALA A 21 -32.37 -15.14 -5.78
CA ALA A 21 -33.54 -15.56 -4.99
C ALA A 21 -34.84 -15.52 -5.80
N ALA A 22 -35.43 -16.71 -5.92
CA ALA A 22 -36.84 -17.09 -5.85
C ALA A 22 -37.94 -16.40 -6.70
N ALA A 23 -38.64 -17.27 -7.46
CA ALA A 23 -40.08 -17.38 -7.69
C ALA A 23 -41.04 -16.21 -7.33
N TRP A 24 -41.70 -15.74 -8.40
CA TRP A 24 -43.11 -15.35 -8.61
C TRP A 24 -43.82 -14.43 -7.59
N GLY A 25 -44.30 -13.29 -8.09
CA GLY A 25 -45.39 -12.51 -7.49
C GLY A 25 -45.49 -11.06 -8.01
N ASP A 26 -46.47 -10.80 -8.87
CA ASP A 26 -46.93 -9.46 -9.28
C ASP A 26 -47.44 -8.63 -8.07
N ASN A 27 -46.88 -7.43 -7.85
CA ASN A 27 -47.61 -6.15 -7.75
C ASN A 27 -46.75 -4.96 -7.25
N ALA A 28 -46.80 -3.89 -8.03
CA ALA A 28 -47.02 -2.48 -7.66
C ALA A 28 -46.18 -1.77 -6.56
N PHE A 29 -45.39 -0.79 -7.02
CA PHE A 29 -45.13 0.56 -6.46
C PHE A 29 -45.05 0.75 -4.94
N ALA A 30 -43.82 0.88 -4.43
CA ALA A 30 -43.47 1.85 -3.39
C ALA A 30 -41.96 2.11 -3.41
N GLN A 31 -41.52 3.12 -4.15
CA GLN A 31 -40.13 3.61 -4.13
C GLN A 31 -39.90 4.36 -2.80
N THR A 32 -39.53 3.63 -1.75
CA THR A 32 -39.01 4.22 -0.52
C THR A 32 -37.57 4.62 -0.75
N LYS A 33 -37.33 5.92 -0.61
CA LYS A 33 -36.04 6.61 -0.70
C LYS A 33 -35.10 6.04 0.37
N GLN A 34 -34.26 5.09 0.01
CA GLN A 34 -33.14 4.67 0.86
C GLN A 34 -32.18 5.87 1.00
N PRO A 35 -31.87 6.31 2.23
CA PRO A 35 -30.78 7.26 2.42
C PRO A 35 -29.49 6.64 1.89
N PRO A 36 -28.55 7.44 1.34
CA PRO A 36 -27.29 6.92 0.88
C PRO A 36 -26.63 6.25 2.09
N THR A 37 -26.48 4.92 2.03
CA THR A 37 -25.57 4.21 2.90
C THR A 37 -24.23 4.90 2.70
N ALA A 38 -23.78 5.60 3.75
CA ALA A 38 -22.41 6.00 3.86
C ALA A 38 -21.60 4.76 3.48
N SER A 39 -20.88 4.87 2.36
CA SER A 39 -19.81 3.94 2.10
C SER A 39 -18.90 4.11 3.31
N GLU A 40 -19.01 3.22 4.28
CA GLU A 40 -17.95 2.97 5.23
C GLU A 40 -16.76 2.59 4.36
N ALA A 41 -15.99 3.60 3.96
CA ALA A 41 -14.57 3.45 3.85
C ALA A 41 -14.15 2.98 5.24
N SER A 42 -14.20 1.67 5.45
CA SER A 42 -13.38 0.97 6.42
C SER A 42 -11.96 1.32 6.00
N THR A 43 -11.49 2.49 6.42
CA THR A 43 -10.06 2.71 6.60
C THR A 43 -9.64 1.54 7.46
N PRO A 44 -8.78 0.63 6.98
CA PRO A 44 -8.20 -0.37 7.86
C PRO A 44 -7.67 0.40 9.05
N ALA A 45 -8.15 0.08 10.26
CA ALA A 45 -7.62 0.69 11.46
C ALA A 45 -6.11 0.46 11.40
N GLU A 46 -5.33 1.52 11.18
CA GLU A 46 -3.88 1.44 11.14
C GLU A 46 -3.46 0.83 12.47
N ARG A 47 -3.05 -0.44 12.42
CA ARG A 47 -2.51 -1.09 13.61
C ARG A 47 -1.31 -0.26 14.03
N PRO A 48 -1.19 0.14 15.31
CA PRO A 48 -0.04 0.89 15.76
C PRO A 48 1.23 0.13 15.39
N ILE A 49 2.11 0.76 14.60
CA ILE A 49 3.38 0.15 14.21
C ILE A 49 4.23 0.00 15.48
N LYS A 50 4.61 -1.23 15.81
CA LYS A 50 5.56 -1.48 16.88
C LYS A 50 6.96 -1.11 16.40
N GLN A 51 7.44 0.05 16.81
CA GLN A 51 8.75 0.50 16.39
C GLN A 51 9.87 -0.33 17.02
N ILE A 52 10.87 -0.71 16.22
CA ILE A 52 12.06 -1.43 16.64
C ILE A 52 13.32 -0.78 16.06
N ALA A 53 14.44 -0.92 16.77
CA ALA A 53 15.74 -0.61 16.19
C ALA A 53 16.04 -1.65 15.10
N LEU A 54 16.20 -1.18 13.86
CA LEU A 54 16.53 -2.04 12.72
C LEU A 54 18.00 -2.42 12.76
N THR A 55 18.28 -3.62 12.27
CA THR A 55 19.65 -4.09 12.02
C THR A 55 19.92 -4.22 10.54
N GLU A 56 21.19 -4.14 10.15
CA GLU A 56 21.62 -4.32 8.75
C GLU A 56 21.18 -5.69 8.21
N LYS A 57 21.33 -6.74 9.03
CA LYS A 57 20.89 -8.10 8.69
C LYS A 57 19.38 -8.20 8.42
N GLN A 58 18.55 -7.47 9.17
CA GLN A 58 17.11 -7.45 8.93
C GLN A 58 16.77 -6.80 7.58
N ILE A 59 17.42 -5.70 7.21
CA ILE A 59 17.21 -5.08 5.90
C ILE A 59 17.66 -6.01 4.78
N GLU A 60 18.82 -6.64 4.92
CA GLU A 60 19.33 -7.62 3.95
C GLU A 60 18.39 -8.83 3.83
N GLY A 61 17.82 -9.29 4.95
CA GLY A 61 16.80 -10.32 4.96
C GLY A 61 15.56 -9.92 4.17
N VAL A 62 15.05 -8.69 4.34
CA VAL A 62 13.89 -8.19 3.57
C VAL A 62 14.20 -8.21 2.08
N LEU A 63 15.36 -7.68 1.68
CA LEU A 63 15.79 -7.65 0.28
C LEU A 63 15.94 -9.06 -0.31
N ALA A 64 16.43 -10.01 0.47
CA ALA A 64 16.59 -11.40 0.03
C ALA A 64 15.26 -12.15 -0.09
N ALA A 65 14.28 -11.83 0.74
CA ALA A 65 12.96 -12.47 0.73
C ALA A 65 12.02 -11.92 -0.36
N GLN A 66 12.27 -10.72 -0.90
CA GLN A 66 11.33 -10.00 -1.76
C GLN A 66 10.71 -10.85 -2.88
N LYS A 67 11.53 -11.49 -3.71
CA LYS A 67 11.06 -12.31 -4.84
C LYS A 67 10.22 -13.49 -4.38
N ASP A 68 10.65 -14.17 -3.32
CA ASP A 68 9.94 -15.34 -2.78
C ASP A 68 8.60 -14.92 -2.15
N MET A 69 8.54 -13.76 -1.46
CA MET A 69 7.31 -13.21 -0.88
C MET A 69 6.32 -12.76 -1.95
N ALA A 70 6.78 -12.02 -2.97
CA ALA A 70 5.93 -11.58 -4.08
C ALA A 70 5.31 -12.79 -4.82
N ALA A 71 6.10 -13.85 -5.04
CA ALA A 71 5.59 -15.07 -5.66
C ALA A 71 4.59 -15.86 -4.79
N LEU A 72 4.52 -15.61 -3.49
CA LEU A 72 3.48 -16.13 -2.61
C LEU A 72 2.24 -15.23 -2.65
N ASP A 73 2.41 -13.91 -2.65
CA ASP A 73 1.31 -12.95 -2.79
C ASP A 73 0.56 -13.14 -4.12
N ASP A 74 1.27 -13.35 -5.24
CA ASP A 74 0.68 -13.61 -6.56
C ASP A 74 -0.21 -14.87 -6.61
N LYS A 75 -0.04 -15.78 -5.64
CA LYS A 75 -0.86 -17.01 -5.53
C LYS A 75 -2.09 -16.81 -4.65
N LEU A 76 -2.14 -15.72 -3.87
CA LEU A 76 -3.29 -15.41 -3.05
C LEU A 76 -4.40 -14.86 -3.94
N PRO A 77 -5.66 -15.29 -3.73
CA PRO A 77 -6.79 -14.60 -4.32
C PRO A 77 -6.83 -13.15 -3.85
N ASP A 78 -7.23 -12.21 -4.73
CA ASP A 78 -7.25 -10.76 -4.44
C ASP A 78 -8.01 -10.36 -3.16
N SER A 79 -8.93 -11.20 -2.69
CA SER A 79 -9.74 -10.99 -1.48
C SER A 79 -9.25 -11.77 -0.25
N SER A 80 -8.13 -12.47 -0.33
CA SER A 80 -7.64 -13.36 0.73
C SER A 80 -6.67 -12.64 1.65
N SER A 81 -7.06 -12.49 2.92
CA SER A 81 -6.09 -12.29 3.98
C SER A 81 -5.39 -13.61 4.29
N VAL A 82 -4.09 -13.57 4.57
CA VAL A 82 -3.34 -14.74 5.03
C VAL A 82 -3.87 -15.15 6.41
N GLU A 83 -4.67 -16.22 6.46
CA GLU A 83 -5.14 -16.79 7.72
C GLU A 83 -3.95 -17.32 8.54
N PRO A 84 -3.82 -16.98 9.84
CA PRO A 84 -2.64 -17.32 10.65
C PRO A 84 -2.25 -18.80 10.67
N ASP A 85 -3.23 -19.70 10.59
CA ASP A 85 -3.01 -21.16 10.61
C ASP A 85 -3.20 -21.82 9.24
N GLY A 86 -3.38 -21.01 8.19
CA GLY A 86 -3.60 -21.48 6.82
C GLY A 86 -2.32 -21.96 6.15
N LYS A 87 -2.47 -22.74 5.07
CA LYS A 87 -1.33 -23.20 4.26
C LYS A 87 -0.48 -22.03 3.75
N ALA A 88 -1.12 -20.92 3.36
CA ALA A 88 -0.42 -19.71 2.96
C ALA A 88 0.49 -19.18 4.06
N ALA A 89 0.01 -19.06 5.31
CA ALA A 89 0.82 -18.58 6.43
C ALA A 89 2.08 -19.43 6.64
N ALA A 90 1.99 -20.75 6.49
CA ALA A 90 3.15 -21.64 6.57
C ALA A 90 4.20 -21.37 5.47
N GLU A 91 3.76 -21.01 4.27
CA GLU A 91 4.66 -20.67 3.15
C GLU A 91 5.38 -19.33 3.43
N PHE A 92 4.65 -18.29 3.87
CA PHE A 92 5.24 -17.00 4.28
C PHE A 92 6.21 -17.16 5.46
N GLU A 93 5.84 -17.98 6.45
CA GLU A 93 6.71 -18.33 7.59
C GLU A 93 8.01 -19.00 7.12
N GLY A 94 7.91 -19.92 6.16
CA GLY A 94 9.07 -20.60 5.58
C GLY A 94 10.03 -19.65 4.88
N VAL A 95 9.52 -18.74 4.04
CA VAL A 95 10.33 -17.73 3.35
C VAL A 95 10.97 -16.78 4.36
N SER A 96 10.22 -16.33 5.36
CA SER A 96 10.73 -15.45 6.43
C SER A 96 11.89 -16.09 7.17
N LYS A 97 11.76 -17.37 7.56
CA LYS A 97 12.83 -18.10 8.24
C LYS A 97 14.05 -18.30 7.37
N LYS A 98 13.85 -18.61 6.09
CA LYS A 98 14.94 -18.73 5.10
C LYS A 98 15.71 -17.41 4.94
N ALA A 99 15.03 -16.27 5.05
CA ALA A 99 15.65 -14.95 5.03
C ALA A 99 16.27 -14.52 6.37
N GLY A 100 16.23 -15.38 7.39
CA GLY A 100 16.91 -15.16 8.67
C GLY A 100 16.06 -14.48 9.75
N PHE A 101 14.76 -14.33 9.53
CA PHE A 101 13.80 -13.88 10.54
C PHE A 101 13.36 -15.05 11.43
N VAL A 102 12.93 -14.75 12.65
CA VAL A 102 12.38 -15.73 13.60
C VAL A 102 11.00 -16.18 13.14
N SER A 103 10.21 -15.29 12.53
CA SER A 103 8.86 -15.57 12.04
C SER A 103 8.42 -14.58 10.95
N TYR A 104 7.31 -14.88 10.28
CA TYR A 104 6.66 -13.95 9.36
C TYR A 104 6.14 -12.69 10.07
N ALA A 105 5.70 -12.81 11.32
CA ALA A 105 5.31 -11.64 12.12
C ALA A 105 6.50 -10.70 12.38
N GLU A 106 7.72 -11.25 12.59
CA GLU A 106 8.92 -10.41 12.68
C GLU A 106 9.24 -9.74 11.34
N PHE A 107 9.18 -10.49 10.24
CA PHE A 107 9.39 -9.95 8.89
C PHE A 107 8.45 -8.76 8.62
N ILE A 108 7.14 -8.92 8.86
CA ILE A 108 6.16 -7.84 8.69
C ILE A 108 6.50 -6.64 9.56
N ASN A 109 6.81 -6.85 10.84
CA ASN A 109 7.18 -5.75 11.73
C ASN A 109 8.44 -5.01 11.26
N VAL A 110 9.42 -5.71 10.69
CA VAL A 110 10.62 -5.10 10.09
C VAL A 110 10.25 -4.28 8.85
N VAL A 111 9.42 -4.83 7.95
CA VAL A 111 8.93 -4.11 6.76
C VAL A 111 8.15 -2.86 7.16
N ASP A 112 7.27 -2.93 8.15
CA ASP A 112 6.51 -1.78 8.66
C ASP A 112 7.44 -0.66 9.17
N ASN A 113 8.51 -1.02 9.88
CA ASN A 113 9.51 -0.06 10.37
C ASN A 113 10.34 0.57 9.23
N ILE A 114 10.67 -0.22 8.20
CA ILE A 114 11.34 0.28 6.99
C ILE A 114 10.42 1.26 6.25
N SER A 115 9.18 0.87 6.00
CA SER A 115 8.17 1.67 5.29
C SER A 115 7.87 2.97 6.01
N LEU A 116 7.74 2.93 7.35
CA LEU A 116 7.55 4.12 8.18
C LEU A 116 8.69 5.14 7.97
N VAL A 117 9.93 4.67 7.89
CA VAL A 117 11.10 5.54 7.69
C VAL A 117 11.19 6.01 6.23
N LEU A 118 10.97 5.11 5.25
CA LEU A 118 10.97 5.44 3.82
C LEU A 118 9.96 6.52 3.47
N ALA A 119 8.79 6.54 4.10
CA ALA A 119 7.77 7.56 3.89
C ALA A 119 8.27 8.99 4.17
N GLY A 120 9.35 9.15 4.94
CA GLY A 120 9.97 10.44 5.23
C GLY A 120 11.15 10.83 4.34
N PHE A 121 11.52 9.99 3.36
CA PHE A 121 12.56 10.32 2.38
C PHE A 121 11.99 11.10 1.20
N ASP A 122 12.65 12.19 0.82
CA ASP A 122 12.39 12.87 -0.44
C ASP A 122 12.92 12.02 -1.61
N PRO A 123 12.06 11.58 -2.54
CA PRO A 123 12.48 10.72 -3.64
C PRO A 123 13.45 11.38 -4.61
N ALA A 124 13.48 12.72 -4.70
CA ALA A 124 14.40 13.43 -5.58
C ALA A 124 15.81 13.55 -5.00
N THR A 125 15.91 13.87 -3.71
CA THR A 125 17.22 14.11 -3.05
C THR A 125 17.73 12.93 -2.25
N LYS A 126 16.88 11.91 -2.02
CA LYS A 126 17.14 10.75 -1.16
C LYS A 126 17.54 11.16 0.27
N LYS A 127 17.06 12.32 0.73
CA LYS A 127 17.29 12.82 2.09
C LYS A 127 16.04 12.64 2.90
N TYR A 128 16.21 12.26 4.17
CA TYR A 128 15.12 12.25 5.12
C TYR A 128 14.73 13.69 5.47
N ILE A 129 13.49 14.06 5.17
CA ILE A 129 12.90 15.37 5.47
C ILE A 129 11.65 15.24 6.36
N GLY A 130 11.24 14.01 6.67
CA GLY A 130 10.02 13.68 7.41
C GLY A 130 8.80 13.55 6.52
N SER A 131 7.89 12.64 6.87
CA SER A 131 6.71 12.27 6.09
C SER A 131 5.80 13.46 5.78
N ASP A 132 5.59 14.36 6.74
CA ASP A 132 4.79 15.56 6.53
C ASP A 132 5.39 16.50 5.48
N ALA A 133 6.72 16.61 5.45
CA ALA A 133 7.41 17.46 4.47
C ALA A 133 7.34 16.81 3.08
N VAL A 134 7.53 15.49 2.99
CA VAL A 134 7.31 14.72 1.76
C VAL A 134 5.88 14.90 1.25
N LEU A 135 4.87 14.73 2.11
CA LEU A 135 3.46 14.88 1.73
C LEU A 135 3.14 16.30 1.25
N LYS A 136 3.72 17.33 1.88
CA LYS A 136 3.61 18.72 1.40
C LYS A 136 4.25 18.94 0.03
N GLN A 137 5.39 18.31 -0.25
CA GLN A 137 6.01 18.35 -1.57
C GLN A 137 5.13 17.65 -2.62
N GLN A 138 4.57 16.48 -2.30
CA GLN A 138 3.67 15.77 -3.21
C GLN A 138 2.39 16.58 -3.49
N ILE A 139 1.81 17.23 -2.47
CA ILE A 139 0.68 18.17 -2.66
C ILE A 139 1.05 19.30 -3.62
N ALA A 140 2.25 19.86 -3.51
CA ALA A 140 2.72 20.90 -4.42
C ALA A 140 2.87 20.36 -5.85
N ALA A 141 3.42 19.17 -6.03
CA ALA A 141 3.56 18.51 -7.33
C ALA A 141 2.19 18.27 -7.99
N VAL A 142 1.22 17.70 -7.27
CA VAL A 142 -0.15 17.45 -7.77
C VAL A 142 -0.86 18.75 -8.14
N LYS A 143 -0.68 19.84 -7.36
CA LYS A 143 -1.23 21.16 -7.71
C LYS A 143 -0.69 21.66 -9.05
N SER A 144 0.61 21.48 -9.27
CA SER A 144 1.30 21.93 -10.47
C SER A 144 1.14 21.02 -11.68
N ASP A 145 0.64 19.80 -11.53
CA ASP A 145 0.48 18.85 -12.63
C ASP A 145 -0.67 19.26 -13.58
N THR A 146 -0.34 19.86 -14.72
CA THR A 146 -1.33 20.29 -15.71
C THR A 146 -1.94 19.15 -16.53
N LYS A 147 -1.42 17.93 -16.42
CA LYS A 147 -1.91 16.75 -17.17
C LYS A 147 -2.97 15.97 -16.41
N MET A 148 -3.07 16.17 -15.10
CA MET A 148 -4.05 15.48 -14.27
C MET A 148 -5.46 16.05 -14.47
N PRO A 149 -6.49 15.21 -14.69
CA PRO A 149 -7.88 15.66 -14.80
C PRO A 149 -8.31 16.42 -13.54
N SER A 150 -9.09 17.50 -13.71
CA SER A 150 -9.48 18.38 -12.59
C SER A 150 -10.18 17.65 -11.44
N LYS A 151 -11.00 16.63 -11.76
CA LYS A 151 -11.69 15.81 -10.76
C LYS A 151 -10.70 14.99 -9.94
N ASP A 152 -9.81 14.26 -10.60
CA ASP A 152 -8.83 13.39 -9.97
C ASP A 152 -7.83 14.20 -9.15
N LYS A 153 -7.39 15.35 -9.68
CA LYS A 153 -6.54 16.29 -8.95
C LYS A 153 -7.21 16.80 -7.69
N LYS A 154 -8.48 17.18 -7.76
CA LYS A 154 -9.22 17.65 -6.58
C LYS A 154 -9.30 16.54 -5.53
N GLN A 155 -9.64 15.32 -5.94
CA GLN A 155 -9.72 14.17 -5.05
C GLN A 155 -8.39 13.89 -4.37
N ALA A 156 -7.31 13.74 -5.14
CA ALA A 156 -5.97 13.50 -4.60
C ALA A 156 -5.54 14.60 -3.61
N LEU A 157 -5.79 15.88 -3.93
CA LEU A 157 -5.46 16.98 -3.02
C LEU A 157 -6.29 16.99 -1.75
N ASP A 158 -7.54 16.57 -1.81
CA ASP A 158 -8.40 16.51 -0.62
C ASP A 158 -7.97 15.34 0.28
N ASP A 159 -7.65 14.16 -0.28
CA ASP A 159 -7.14 13.00 0.46
C ASP A 159 -5.79 13.28 1.13
N MET A 160 -4.84 13.89 0.40
CA MET A 160 -3.52 14.23 0.94
C MET A 160 -3.59 15.30 2.04
N LYS A 161 -4.54 16.25 1.95
CA LYS A 161 -4.75 17.24 3.03
C LYS A 161 -5.41 16.61 4.25
N ALA A 162 -6.30 15.65 4.06
CA ALA A 162 -6.88 14.89 5.16
C ALA A 162 -5.79 14.09 5.89
N ALA A 163 -4.88 13.44 5.14
CA ALA A 163 -3.73 12.75 5.71
C ALA A 163 -2.82 13.71 6.54
N LEU A 164 -2.63 14.96 6.12
CA LEU A 164 -1.90 15.96 6.94
C LEU A 164 -2.57 16.32 8.28
N GLN A 165 -3.84 15.98 8.49
CA GLN A 165 -4.50 16.17 9.79
C GLN A 165 -4.16 15.06 10.79
N ALA A 166 -3.69 13.91 10.30
CA ALA A 166 -3.26 12.77 11.08
C ALA A 166 -1.75 12.58 10.88
N PRO A 167 -0.90 13.29 11.65
CA PRO A 167 0.54 13.23 11.47
C PRO A 167 1.03 11.78 11.64
N ALA A 168 1.97 11.37 10.80
CA ALA A 168 2.57 10.05 10.91
C ALA A 168 3.24 9.87 12.29
N PRO A 169 3.34 8.63 12.79
CA PRO A 169 4.06 8.35 14.02
C PRO A 169 5.48 8.92 13.99
N ALA A 170 5.90 9.54 15.10
CA ALA A 170 7.27 10.03 15.23
C ALA A 170 8.26 8.85 15.21
N ILE A 171 9.38 8.99 14.49
CA ILE A 171 10.43 7.97 14.49
C ILE A 171 11.13 7.93 15.85
N GLU A 172 10.89 6.86 16.60
CA GLU A 172 11.48 6.57 17.91
C GLU A 172 12.94 6.15 17.73
N ASN A 173 13.19 5.23 16.80
CA ASN A 173 14.50 4.66 16.53
C ASN A 173 15.25 5.47 15.47
N LYS A 174 15.79 6.64 15.85
CA LYS A 174 16.40 7.58 14.89
C LYS A 174 17.54 7.00 14.05
N GLY A 175 18.29 6.01 14.57
CA GLY A 175 19.33 5.30 13.82
C GLY A 175 18.81 4.55 12.58
N ASN A 176 17.51 4.24 12.54
CA ASN A 176 16.89 3.62 11.38
C ASN A 176 16.91 4.55 10.16
N ILE A 177 16.95 5.88 10.35
CA ILE A 177 16.98 6.83 9.23
C ILE A 177 18.28 6.65 8.42
N ASP A 178 19.42 6.64 9.09
CA ASP A 178 20.72 6.47 8.43
C ASP A 178 20.82 5.08 7.78
N LEU A 179 20.34 4.06 8.48
CA LEU A 179 20.39 2.68 8.00
C LEU A 179 19.47 2.47 6.78
N VAL A 180 18.23 2.94 6.81
CA VAL A 180 17.33 2.87 5.64
C VAL A 180 17.86 3.73 4.50
N GLY A 181 18.41 4.91 4.80
CA GLY A 181 19.05 5.78 3.80
C GLY A 181 20.21 5.09 3.07
N LYS A 182 21.03 4.30 3.77
CA LYS A 182 22.11 3.49 3.17
C LYS A 182 21.59 2.48 2.14
N TYR A 183 20.37 1.96 2.31
CA TYR A 183 19.75 0.95 1.45
C TYR A 183 18.63 1.50 0.56
N TYR A 184 18.41 2.82 0.53
CA TYR A 184 17.23 3.46 -0.05
C TYR A 184 16.84 2.91 -1.43
N ASP A 185 17.77 2.92 -2.39
CA ASP A 185 17.46 2.51 -3.77
C ASP A 185 17.04 1.04 -3.86
N LYS A 186 17.68 0.17 -3.08
CA LYS A 186 17.33 -1.25 -3.04
C LYS A 186 15.97 -1.47 -2.39
N LEU A 187 15.67 -0.71 -1.33
CA LEU A 187 14.43 -0.84 -0.59
C LEU A 187 13.23 -0.28 -1.35
N VAL A 188 13.37 0.84 -2.06
CA VAL A 188 12.32 1.36 -2.95
C VAL A 188 12.04 0.37 -4.07
N GLY A 189 13.08 -0.10 -4.77
CA GLY A 189 12.90 -1.14 -5.80
C GLY A 189 12.29 -2.43 -5.23
N ALA A 190 12.61 -2.77 -3.98
CA ALA A 190 12.09 -3.97 -3.36
C ALA A 190 10.61 -3.86 -2.93
N LEU A 191 10.19 -2.71 -2.41
CA LEU A 191 8.90 -2.56 -1.73
C LEU A 191 7.85 -1.84 -2.58
N SER A 192 8.24 -1.16 -3.66
CA SER A 192 7.28 -0.49 -4.56
C SER A 192 6.54 -1.46 -5.49
N GLY A 193 6.89 -2.75 -5.53
CA GLY A 193 6.24 -3.73 -6.40
C GLY A 193 6.58 -3.59 -7.89
N ASP A 194 7.27 -2.53 -8.30
CA ASP A 194 7.75 -2.26 -9.66
C ASP A 194 9.04 -3.05 -9.98
N GLY A 195 9.02 -4.37 -9.74
CA GLY A 195 10.02 -5.25 -10.31
C GLY A 195 9.85 -5.26 -11.82
N ASP A 196 10.68 -4.47 -12.53
CA ASP A 196 10.80 -4.48 -13.99
C ASP A 196 10.89 -5.94 -14.51
N ASP A 197 9.85 -6.37 -15.23
CA ASP A 197 9.89 -7.37 -16.30
C ASP A 197 8.98 -6.91 -17.46
#